data_AF-A0A9P5H083-F1
#
_entry.id   AF-A0A9P5H083-F1
#
_cell.length_a   1.000
_cell.length_b   1.000
_cell.length_c   1.000
_cell.angle_alpha   90.00
_cell.angle_beta   90.00
_cell.angle_gamma   90.00
#
_symmetry.space_group_name_H-M   'P 1'
#
loop_
_entity.id
_entity.type
_entity.pdbx_description
1 polymer ?
#
loop_
_entity_poly.entity_id
_entity_poly.type
_entity_poly.pdbx_seq_one_letter_code
_entity_poly.pdbx_strand_id
1 'polypeptide(L)'
;MHAALLLLSALPSAFALHAYSVPNSLAIAEADTNNSCVLPNDYQIKGYSAESNSDGTLSAFSFTFEDDTVKVTTPCEFNSSSVSVRGNPTPRYQCDNNDIEFIWEDAKQYLTMAESVCPGTDGVDKYEVAGSTRIWLECPESGGACTTNSTDYRSAFVSLNPVMNPSRI
;
A
#
# COMPACT_ATOMS: atom_id res chain seq x y z
N MET A 1 24.99 -30.87 -44.44
CA MET A 1 24.76 -29.44 -44.18
C MET A 1 23.57 -29.37 -43.23
N HIS A 2 23.81 -29.15 -41.93
CA HIS A 2 22.75 -29.11 -40.91
C HIS A 2 22.33 -27.66 -40.71
N ALA A 3 21.12 -27.30 -41.15
CA ALA A 3 20.51 -26.02 -40.86
C ALA A 3 19.72 -26.17 -39.54
N ALA A 4 20.25 -25.61 -38.46
CA ALA A 4 19.55 -25.52 -37.18
C ALA A 4 18.56 -24.34 -37.25
N LEU A 5 17.26 -24.64 -37.15
CA LEU A 5 16.20 -23.65 -36.98
C LEU A 5 16.22 -23.13 -35.54
N LEU A 6 16.56 -21.85 -35.36
CA LEU A 6 16.37 -21.14 -34.09
C LEU A 6 14.94 -20.59 -34.06
N LEU A 7 14.06 -21.25 -33.28
CA LEU A 7 12.74 -20.72 -32.93
C LEU A 7 12.92 -19.68 -31.83
N LEU A 8 12.95 -18.40 -32.18
CA LEU A 8 12.75 -17.31 -31.20
C LEU A 8 11.26 -17.27 -30.86
N SER A 9 10.87 -17.86 -29.72
CA SER A 9 9.57 -17.60 -29.12
C SER A 9 9.57 -16.17 -28.58
N ALA A 10 8.96 -15.24 -29.32
CA ALA A 10 8.60 -13.94 -28.79
C ALA A 10 7.50 -14.16 -27.73
N LEU A 11 7.89 -14.09 -26.45
CA LEU A 11 6.92 -14.02 -25.36
C LEU A 11 6.14 -12.71 -25.53
N PRO A 12 4.80 -12.73 -25.55
CA PRO A 12 4.04 -11.50 -25.48
C PRO A 12 4.43 -10.80 -24.17
N SER A 13 4.92 -9.56 -24.28
CA SER A 13 5.08 -8.67 -23.13
C SER A 13 3.72 -8.59 -22.44
N ALA A 14 3.60 -9.23 -21.29
CA ALA A 14 2.42 -9.07 -20.45
C ALA A 14 2.41 -7.60 -20.02
N PHE A 15 1.57 -6.79 -20.66
CA PHE A 15 1.22 -5.49 -20.11
C PHE A 15 0.53 -5.78 -18.78
N ALA A 16 1.19 -5.42 -17.67
CA ALA A 16 0.56 -5.47 -16.37
C ALA A 16 -0.67 -4.54 -16.43
N LEU A 17 -1.86 -5.13 -16.35
CA LEU A 17 -3.11 -4.39 -16.28
C LEU A 17 -3.31 -3.97 -14.82
N HIS A 18 -2.92 -2.75 -14.51
CA HIS A 18 -3.19 -2.12 -13.22
C HIS A 18 -4.71 -2.03 -12.98
N ALA A 19 -5.15 -2.27 -11.74
CA ALA A 19 -6.56 -2.13 -11.35
C ALA A 19 -7.00 -0.66 -11.22
N TYR A 20 -6.09 0.28 -11.48
CA TYR A 20 -6.29 1.72 -11.51
C TYR A 20 -5.92 2.30 -12.87
N SER A 21 -6.45 3.49 -13.18
CA SER A 21 -6.10 4.20 -14.41
C SER A 21 -4.71 4.82 -14.30
N VAL A 22 -3.82 4.47 -15.24
CA VAL A 22 -2.48 5.03 -15.33
C VAL A 22 -2.43 6.13 -16.40
N PRO A 23 -2.07 7.38 -16.05
CA PRO A 23 -1.82 8.43 -17.03
C PRO A 23 -0.74 8.05 -18.03
N ASN A 24 -0.91 8.43 -19.31
CA ASN A 24 0.05 8.08 -20.38
C ASN A 24 1.50 8.45 -20.05
N SER A 25 1.73 9.58 -19.39
CA SER A 25 3.09 10.00 -19.00
C SER A 25 3.75 9.02 -18.02
N LEU A 26 2.97 8.41 -17.13
CA LEU A 26 3.49 7.41 -16.19
C LEU A 26 3.64 6.04 -16.85
N ALA A 27 2.72 5.65 -17.72
CA ALA A 27 2.86 4.42 -18.50
C ALA A 27 4.14 4.43 -19.37
N ILE A 28 4.48 5.59 -19.95
CA ILE A 28 5.75 5.77 -20.68
C ILE A 28 6.95 5.67 -19.74
N ALA A 29 6.87 6.27 -18.55
CA ALA A 29 7.94 6.22 -17.56
C ALA A 29 8.19 4.79 -17.04
N GLU A 30 7.12 4.06 -16.71
CA GLU A 30 7.18 2.66 -16.28
C GLU A 30 7.78 1.74 -17.36
N ALA A 31 7.52 2.03 -18.64
CA ALA A 31 8.05 1.26 -19.77
C ALA A 31 9.52 1.61 -20.12
N ASP A 32 10.07 2.72 -19.61
CA ASP A 32 11.45 3.12 -19.85
C ASP A 32 12.38 2.41 -18.86
N THR A 33 13.21 1.49 -19.38
CA THR A 33 14.17 0.73 -18.57
C THR A 33 15.25 1.58 -17.90
N ASN A 34 15.37 2.86 -18.27
CA ASN A 34 16.30 3.81 -17.64
C ASN A 34 15.61 4.69 -16.58
N ASN A 35 14.30 4.52 -16.39
CA ASN A 35 13.52 5.21 -15.36
C ASN A 35 13.34 4.29 -14.15
N SER A 36 13.27 4.87 -12.95
CA SER A 36 13.05 4.15 -11.69
C SER A 36 11.57 4.05 -11.30
N CYS A 37 10.66 4.51 -12.15
CA CYS A 37 9.22 4.45 -11.91
C CYS A 37 8.72 3.02 -12.02
N VAL A 38 8.22 2.50 -10.90
CA VAL A 38 7.58 1.18 -10.80
C VAL A 38 6.21 1.40 -10.20
N LEU A 39 5.19 0.85 -10.84
CA LEU A 39 3.81 0.92 -10.38
C LEU A 39 3.39 -0.46 -9.86
N PRO A 40 3.00 -0.59 -8.58
CA PRO A 40 2.59 -1.87 -8.03
C PRO A 40 1.12 -2.18 -8.29
N ASN A 41 0.77 -3.47 -8.32
CA ASN A 41 -0.61 -3.93 -8.52
C ASN A 41 -1.32 -4.25 -7.20
N ASP A 42 -0.60 -4.88 -6.27
CA ASP A 42 -1.11 -5.41 -5.02
C ASP A 42 -0.08 -5.35 -3.92
N TYR A 43 -0.58 -5.39 -2.69
CA TYR A 43 0.20 -5.44 -1.47
C TYR A 43 -0.35 -6.51 -0.52
N GLN A 44 0.45 -6.86 0.48
CA GLN A 44 0.09 -7.77 1.55
C GLN A 44 0.19 -7.09 2.91
N ILE A 45 -0.73 -7.44 3.80
CA ILE A 45 -0.72 -7.10 5.22
C ILE A 45 -0.52 -8.41 5.98
N LYS A 46 0.58 -8.53 6.72
CA LYS A 46 0.94 -9.74 7.45
C LYS A 46 1.03 -9.51 8.94
N GLY A 47 0.74 -10.56 9.70
CA GLY A 47 0.86 -10.56 11.15
C GLY A 47 -0.07 -9.54 11.84
N TYR A 48 -1.22 -9.23 11.23
CA TYR A 48 -2.13 -8.23 11.82
C TYR A 48 -2.55 -8.64 13.24
N SER A 49 -2.39 -7.71 14.19
CA SER A 49 -2.83 -7.85 15.58
C SER A 49 -3.43 -6.54 16.06
N ALA A 50 -4.43 -6.61 16.94
CA ALA A 50 -5.12 -5.43 17.44
C ALA A 50 -5.59 -5.59 18.89
N GLU A 51 -5.66 -4.46 19.58
CA GLU A 51 -6.24 -4.29 20.89
C GLU A 51 -7.35 -3.25 20.84
N SER A 52 -8.32 -3.39 21.72
CA SER A 52 -9.49 -2.51 21.83
C SER A 52 -9.63 -1.90 23.21
N ASN A 53 -10.22 -0.71 23.23
CA ASN A 53 -10.80 -0.11 24.42
C ASN A 53 -12.15 -0.79 24.76
N SER A 54 -12.66 -0.52 25.96
CA SER A 54 -13.97 -1.03 26.41
C SER A 54 -15.17 -0.44 25.66
N ASP A 55 -14.97 0.59 24.82
CA ASP A 55 -16.00 1.14 23.92
C ASP A 55 -15.99 0.46 22.53
N GLY A 56 -15.13 -0.54 22.33
CA GLY A 56 -15.00 -1.29 21.08
C GLY A 56 -14.14 -0.60 20.01
N THR A 57 -13.61 0.60 20.28
CA THR A 57 -12.63 1.26 19.39
C THR A 57 -11.26 0.61 19.53
N LEU A 58 -10.46 0.59 18.46
CA LEU A 58 -9.09 0.09 18.56
C LEU A 58 -8.21 1.04 19.38
N SER A 59 -7.51 0.51 20.37
CA SER A 59 -6.52 1.23 21.17
C SER A 59 -5.12 1.13 20.57
N ALA A 60 -4.82 0.00 19.93
CA ALA A 60 -3.58 -0.24 19.22
C ALA A 60 -3.76 -1.32 18.15
N PHE A 61 -2.92 -1.28 17.12
CA PHE A 61 -2.74 -2.41 16.20
C PHE A 61 -1.36 -2.36 15.55
N SER A 62 -0.91 -3.50 15.04
CA SER A 62 0.33 -3.62 14.28
C SER A 62 0.20 -4.64 13.17
N PHE A 63 0.99 -4.45 12.11
CA PHE A 63 1.10 -5.36 10.97
C PHE A 63 2.38 -5.07 10.19
N THR A 64 2.74 -5.97 9.29
CA THR A 64 3.79 -5.74 8.28
C THR A 64 3.13 -5.51 6.92
N PHE A 65 3.45 -4.38 6.28
CA PHE A 65 3.14 -4.13 4.89
C PHE A 65 4.23 -4.73 4.00
N GLU A 66 3.83 -5.41 2.92
CA GLU A 66 4.72 -5.94 1.90
C GLU A 66 4.22 -5.62 0.49
N ASP A 67 5.11 -5.06 -0.33
CA ASP A 67 4.95 -4.92 -1.77
C ASP A 67 6.10 -5.63 -2.49
N ASP A 68 5.78 -6.74 -3.15
CA ASP A 68 6.75 -7.53 -3.90
C ASP A 68 7.18 -6.88 -5.22
N THR A 69 6.41 -5.94 -5.76
CA THR A 69 6.70 -5.27 -7.03
C THR A 69 7.83 -4.27 -6.84
N VAL A 70 7.73 -3.41 -5.82
CA VAL A 70 8.76 -2.41 -5.48
C VAL A 70 9.75 -2.86 -4.41
N LYS A 71 9.59 -4.10 -3.89
CA LYS A 71 10.47 -4.71 -2.88
C LYS A 71 10.48 -3.96 -1.55
N VAL A 72 9.31 -3.46 -1.13
CA VAL A 72 9.14 -2.80 0.15
C VAL A 72 8.59 -3.79 1.17
N THR A 73 9.19 -3.82 2.36
CA THR A 73 8.66 -4.54 3.53
C THR A 73 8.88 -3.66 4.74
N THR A 74 7.80 -3.28 5.43
CA THR A 74 7.87 -2.34 6.55
C THR A 74 6.85 -2.66 7.64
N PRO A 75 7.23 -2.60 8.92
CA PRO A 75 6.27 -2.67 10.00
C PRO A 75 5.47 -1.36 10.08
N CYS A 76 4.20 -1.48 10.46
CA CYS A 76 3.27 -0.39 10.67
C CYS A 76 2.61 -0.58 12.03
N GLU A 77 2.47 0.51 12.78
CA GLU A 77 1.84 0.48 14.10
C GLU A 77 0.98 1.70 14.36
N PHE A 78 -0.12 1.46 15.05
CA PHE A 78 -0.97 2.48 15.63
C PHE A 78 -1.08 2.26 17.12
N ASN A 79 -0.86 3.29 17.92
CA ASN A 79 -1.03 3.30 19.37
C ASN A 79 -1.24 4.73 19.89
N SER A 80 -1.25 4.92 21.21
CA SER A 80 -1.47 6.22 21.86
C SER A 80 -0.41 7.30 21.55
N SER A 81 0.75 6.92 21.02
CA SER A 81 1.82 7.84 20.62
C SER A 81 1.80 8.17 19.13
N SER A 82 0.96 7.51 18.34
CA SER A 82 0.87 7.74 16.89
C SER A 82 0.30 9.12 16.59
N VAL A 83 1.06 9.91 15.82
CA VAL A 83 0.66 11.24 15.39
C VAL A 83 0.26 11.19 13.92
N SER A 84 -0.89 11.76 13.59
CA SER A 84 -1.35 11.87 12.21
C SER A 84 -0.42 12.78 11.41
N VAL A 85 0.12 12.28 10.30
CA VAL A 85 1.05 13.04 9.43
C VAL A 85 0.32 13.98 8.48
N ARG A 86 -0.91 13.61 8.11
CA ARG A 86 -1.86 14.44 7.35
C ARG A 86 -3.28 13.88 7.51
N GLY A 87 -4.24 14.48 6.81
CA GLY A 87 -5.61 13.97 6.75
C GLY A 87 -6.50 14.54 7.87
N ASN A 88 -7.17 15.64 7.54
CA ASN A 88 -8.26 16.19 8.32
C ASN A 88 -9.47 16.25 7.36
N PRO A 89 -10.57 15.51 7.59
CA PRO A 89 -10.99 14.86 8.84
C PRO A 89 -10.55 13.39 9.05
N THR A 90 -9.86 12.78 8.09
CA THR A 90 -9.49 11.34 8.16
C THR A 90 -7.99 11.19 8.45
N PRO A 91 -7.58 10.85 9.69
CA PRO A 91 -6.17 10.75 10.07
C PRO A 91 -5.40 9.74 9.21
N ARG A 92 -4.18 10.10 8.83
CA ARG A 92 -3.20 9.25 8.13
C ARG A 92 -1.96 9.09 8.98
N TYR A 93 -1.46 7.87 9.08
CA TYR A 93 -0.29 7.52 9.88
C TYR A 93 0.78 6.90 8.99
N GLN A 94 2.05 7.15 9.31
CA GLN A 94 3.18 6.54 8.61
C GLN A 94 3.56 5.20 9.25
N CYS A 95 4.01 4.28 8.41
CA CYS A 95 4.78 3.12 8.84
C CYS A 95 6.24 3.52 9.11
N ASP A 96 7.09 2.56 9.47
CA ASP A 96 8.54 2.82 9.65
C ASP A 96 9.19 3.32 8.34
N ASN A 97 8.68 2.87 7.19
CA ASN A 97 8.98 3.49 5.90
C ASN A 97 8.01 4.65 5.64
N ASN A 98 8.56 5.86 5.50
CA ASN A 98 7.81 7.10 5.29
C ASN A 98 7.04 7.15 3.96
N ASP A 99 7.39 6.29 3.00
CA ASP A 99 6.69 6.18 1.72
C ASP A 99 5.36 5.42 1.87
N ILE A 100 5.18 4.69 2.97
CA ILE A 100 3.99 3.91 3.27
C ILE A 100 3.18 4.60 4.38
N GLU A 101 1.92 4.86 4.07
CA GLU A 101 0.95 5.40 5.00
C GLU A 101 -0.30 4.52 5.09
N PHE A 102 -1.02 4.65 6.19
CA PHE A 102 -2.28 3.94 6.39
C PHE A 102 -3.37 4.79 7.04
N ILE A 103 -4.61 4.36 6.82
CA ILE A 103 -5.83 4.87 7.43
C ILE A 103 -6.61 3.69 7.99
N TRP A 104 -7.07 3.83 9.23
CA TRP A 104 -8.05 2.92 9.82
C TRP A 104 -9.43 3.57 9.88
N GLU A 105 -10.45 2.84 9.40
CA GLU A 105 -11.86 3.22 9.51
C GLU A 105 -12.60 2.24 10.44
N ASP A 106 -12.70 2.56 11.75
CA ASP A 106 -13.31 1.69 12.77
C ASP A 106 -14.71 1.19 12.37
N ALA A 107 -15.59 2.08 11.92
CA ALA A 107 -16.99 1.75 11.63
C ALA A 107 -17.16 0.68 10.55
N LYS A 108 -16.21 0.55 9.63
CA LYS A 108 -16.24 -0.44 8.54
C LYS A 108 -15.23 -1.57 8.77
N GLN A 109 -14.27 -1.37 9.67
CA GLN A 109 -13.10 -2.20 9.87
C GLN A 109 -12.25 -2.30 8.60
N TYR A 110 -12.01 -1.15 7.95
CA TYR A 110 -11.19 -1.07 6.74
C TYR A 110 -9.83 -0.47 7.06
N LEU A 111 -8.78 -1.15 6.59
CA LEU A 111 -7.43 -0.66 6.54
C LEU A 111 -7.13 -0.23 5.10
N THR A 112 -6.93 1.07 4.91
CA THR A 112 -6.46 1.62 3.62
C THR A 112 -4.97 1.82 3.70
N MET A 113 -4.24 1.25 2.74
CA MET A 113 -2.82 1.47 2.55
C MET A 113 -2.61 2.43 1.40
N ALA A 114 -1.60 3.26 1.54
CA ALA A 114 -1.14 4.14 0.48
C ALA A 114 0.38 4.10 0.40
N GLU A 115 0.89 3.99 -0.81
CA GLU A 115 2.32 3.88 -1.09
C GLU A 115 2.72 4.95 -2.10
N SER A 116 3.73 5.73 -1.72
CA SER A 116 4.36 6.71 -2.59
C SER A 116 5.20 5.98 -3.64
N VAL A 117 5.06 6.38 -4.90
CA VAL A 117 5.66 5.70 -6.05
C VAL A 117 6.18 6.67 -7.09
N CYS A 118 7.05 6.14 -7.96
CA CYS A 118 7.64 6.85 -9.09
C CYS A 118 8.34 8.15 -8.66
N PRO A 119 9.51 8.03 -7.99
CA PRO A 119 10.25 9.18 -7.51
C PRO A 119 10.65 10.12 -8.64
N GLY A 120 10.56 11.41 -8.38
CA GLY A 120 11.07 12.47 -9.23
C GLY A 120 12.59 12.43 -9.35
N THR A 121 13.14 13.27 -10.24
CA THR A 121 14.61 13.45 -10.38
C THR A 121 15.26 14.05 -9.14
N ASP A 122 14.46 14.64 -8.25
CA ASP A 122 14.81 15.13 -6.92
C ASP A 122 14.67 14.06 -5.82
N GLY A 123 14.30 12.82 -6.19
CA GLY A 123 14.04 11.72 -5.26
C GLY A 123 12.72 11.83 -4.51
N VAL A 124 11.87 12.80 -4.84
CA VAL A 124 10.57 13.00 -4.18
C VAL A 124 9.48 12.30 -5.01
N ASP A 125 8.73 11.41 -4.37
CA ASP A 125 7.61 10.73 -5.01
C ASP A 125 6.54 11.69 -5.49
N LYS A 126 6.10 11.45 -6.73
CA LYS A 126 5.14 12.32 -7.42
C LYS A 126 3.74 11.75 -7.38
N TYR A 127 3.61 10.46 -7.11
CA TYR A 127 2.35 9.77 -7.12
C TYR A 127 2.24 8.84 -5.91
N GLU A 128 1.01 8.52 -5.58
CA GLU A 128 0.65 7.59 -4.53
C GLU A 128 -0.39 6.63 -5.09
N VAL A 129 -0.15 5.34 -4.93
CA VAL A 129 -1.18 4.32 -5.12
C VAL A 129 -1.89 4.08 -3.80
N ALA A 130 -3.19 3.77 -3.84
CA ALA A 130 -3.93 3.40 -2.63
C ALA A 130 -4.95 2.30 -2.89
N GLY A 131 -5.11 1.45 -1.89
CA GLY A 131 -6.05 0.34 -1.85
C GLY A 131 -6.51 0.07 -0.42
N SER A 132 -7.62 -0.65 -0.28
CA SER A 132 -8.20 -0.91 1.04
C SER A 132 -8.58 -2.37 1.17
N THR A 133 -8.45 -2.90 2.37
CA THR A 133 -8.91 -4.24 2.71
C THR A 133 -9.70 -4.21 4.01
N ARG A 134 -10.67 -5.13 4.13
CA ARG A 134 -11.44 -5.29 5.36
C ARG A 134 -10.71 -6.24 6.29
N ILE A 135 -10.44 -5.78 7.51
CA ILE A 135 -9.89 -6.59 8.59
C ILE A 135 -11.04 -7.00 9.50
N TRP A 136 -11.43 -8.26 9.46
CA TRP A 136 -12.56 -8.73 10.30
C TRP A 136 -12.08 -8.90 11.73
N LEU A 137 -12.56 -8.04 12.63
CA LEU A 137 -12.18 -8.07 14.05
C LEU A 137 -13.39 -8.36 14.93
N GLU A 138 -13.17 -9.24 15.90
CA GLU A 138 -14.05 -9.44 17.05
C GLU A 138 -13.28 -9.03 18.31
N CYS A 139 -13.76 -7.98 18.97
CA CYS A 139 -13.10 -7.40 20.13
C CYS A 139 -13.95 -7.59 21.39
N PRO A 140 -13.35 -7.92 22.56
CA PRO A 140 -14.10 -8.05 23.82
C PRO A 140 -14.72 -6.73 24.28
N GLU A 141 -15.95 -6.77 24.79
CA GLU A 141 -16.61 -5.57 25.37
C GLU A 141 -15.84 -4.97 26.56
N SER A 142 -15.05 -5.78 27.27
CA SER A 142 -14.19 -5.30 28.36
C SER A 142 -12.93 -4.55 27.88
N GLY A 143 -12.70 -4.49 26.55
CA GLY A 143 -11.41 -4.15 25.96
C GLY A 143 -10.41 -5.31 26.05
N GLY A 144 -9.28 -5.14 25.36
CA GLY A 144 -8.20 -6.11 25.26
C GLY A 144 -7.97 -6.61 23.83
N ALA A 145 -7.25 -7.72 23.71
CA ALA A 145 -6.87 -8.30 22.43
C ALA A 145 -8.08 -8.69 21.59
N CYS A 146 -8.13 -8.22 20.36
CA CYS A 146 -9.12 -8.61 19.36
C CYS A 146 -8.69 -9.90 18.65
N THR A 147 -9.67 -10.68 18.20
CA THR A 147 -9.45 -11.82 17.32
C THR A 147 -9.76 -11.46 15.88
N THR A 148 -9.06 -12.11 14.95
CA THR A 148 -9.21 -11.93 13.51
C THR A 148 -9.32 -13.29 12.83
N ASN A 149 -10.04 -13.36 11.71
CA ASN A 149 -10.17 -14.60 10.94
C ASN A 149 -8.94 -14.90 10.05
N SER A 150 -8.12 -13.88 9.77
CA SER A 150 -6.85 -13.99 9.07
C SER A 150 -5.84 -13.01 9.66
N THR A 151 -4.56 -13.36 9.61
CA THR A 151 -3.45 -12.45 9.88
C THR A 151 -2.69 -12.06 8.61
N ASP A 152 -3.11 -12.60 7.46
CA ASP A 152 -2.53 -12.36 6.14
C ASP A 152 -3.65 -11.89 5.19
N TYR A 153 -3.50 -10.69 4.65
CA TYR A 153 -4.46 -10.07 3.75
C TYR A 153 -3.76 -9.55 2.51
N ARG A 154 -4.12 -10.09 1.35
CA ARG A 154 -3.71 -9.55 0.06
C ARG A 154 -4.78 -8.61 -0.49
N SER A 155 -4.37 -7.44 -0.97
CA SER A 155 -5.28 -6.45 -1.56
C SER A 155 -4.66 -5.74 -2.74
N ALA A 156 -5.50 -5.31 -3.68
CA ALA A 156 -5.06 -4.56 -4.84
C ALA A 156 -4.99 -3.05 -4.52
N PHE A 157 -4.04 -2.36 -5.13
CA PHE A 157 -4.16 -0.93 -5.31
C PHE A 157 -5.24 -0.65 -6.36
N VAL A 158 -6.13 0.30 -6.09
CA VAL A 158 -7.28 0.62 -6.95
C VAL A 158 -7.37 2.09 -7.31
N SER A 159 -6.45 2.90 -6.81
CA SER A 159 -6.35 4.31 -7.14
C SER A 159 -4.89 4.74 -7.26
N LEU A 160 -4.67 5.77 -8.07
CA LEU A 160 -3.38 6.41 -8.30
C LEU A 160 -3.61 7.92 -8.33
N ASN A 161 -2.94 8.67 -7.47
CA ASN A 161 -3.12 10.11 -7.33
C ASN A 161 -1.77 10.82 -7.27
N PRO A 162 -1.65 12.06 -7.75
CA PRO A 162 -0.46 12.87 -7.49
C PRO A 162 -0.28 13.11 -5.98
N VAL A 163 0.97 13.07 -5.50
CA VAL A 163 1.30 13.51 -4.14
C VAL A 163 1.18 15.03 -4.08
N MET A 164 0.19 15.51 -3.33
CA MET A 164 0.02 16.93 -3.05
C MET A 164 1.01 17.34 -1.94
N ASN A 165 2.17 17.89 -2.31
CA ASN A 165 3.10 18.47 -1.33
C ASN A 165 2.57 19.83 -0.84
N PRO A 166 2.15 19.99 0.43
CA PRO A 166 1.65 21.27 0.95
C PRO A 166 2.71 22.38 1.00
N SER A 167 3.98 22.07 0.75
CA SER A 167 5.11 23.02 0.81
C SER A 167 5.39 23.76 -0.52
N ARG A 168 4.60 23.54 -1.57
CA ARG A 168 4.67 24.31 -2.83
C ARG A 168 3.35 25.03 -3.11
N ILE A 169 3.09 26.08 -2.35
CA ILE A 169 2.21 27.19 -2.74
C ILE A 169 2.98 28.49 -2.48
#